data_AF-A0A031LWI5-F1
#
_entry.id   AF-A0A031LWI5-F1
#
_cell.length_a   1.000
_cell.length_b   1.000
_cell.length_c   1.000
_cell.angle_alpha   90.00
_cell.angle_beta   90.00
_cell.angle_gamma   90.00
#
_symmetry.space_group_name_H-M   'P 1'
#
loop_
_entity.id
_entity.type
_entity.pdbx_description
1 polymer ?
#
loop_
_entity_poly.entity_id
_entity_poly.type
_entity_poly.pdbx_seq_one_letter_code
_entity_poly.pdbx_strand_id
1 'polypeptide(L)'
;MDKVGRPKKTAIDILQTMYWYEYINMQVCASCAEREESLTSEENNSYQTHANKIANFFDQIESGVWYKYKEGTKKPTEKTLEFTDLKIPNSSVYFHHPIWIFLSKIPSAKDLAEFYKALEVDTRKAIERGYALDPRKKHIDYSLESYEFTVYANFLDFWSYILYCYYKAKFELDLESIENVIAFFHANLPIGFKYVGELTVLFFDIYSEHLQRPKQQSLLSWEETLSEENIFQIKKIRESKRYSSFYSKWDEFALYKY
;
A
#
# COMPACT_ATOMS: atom_id res chain seq x y z
N MET A 1 -0.88 -2.57 40.17
CA MET A 1 -1.77 -2.31 39.01
C MET A 1 -0.92 -1.67 37.95
N ASP A 2 -0.32 -2.48 37.09
CA ASP A 2 0.44 -1.97 35.96
C ASP A 2 -0.52 -1.24 35.02
N LYS A 3 -0.26 0.04 34.80
CA LYS A 3 -0.90 0.79 33.73
C LYS A 3 -0.47 0.10 32.44
N VAL A 4 -1.36 -0.73 31.89
CA VAL A 4 -1.23 -1.29 30.55
C VAL A 4 -1.11 -0.09 29.60
N GLY A 5 0.12 0.25 29.23
CA GLY A 5 0.42 1.36 28.34
C GLY A 5 -0.24 1.10 26.98
N ARG A 6 -0.67 2.17 26.30
CA ARG A 6 -1.16 2.04 24.93
C ARG A 6 -0.09 1.37 24.07
N PRO A 7 -0.43 0.38 23.22
CA PRO A 7 0.51 -0.20 22.28
C PRO A 7 1.22 0.90 21.49
N LYS A 8 2.55 0.80 21.35
CA LYS A 8 3.32 1.75 20.55
C LYS A 8 2.95 1.55 19.07
N LYS A 9 2.75 2.66 18.35
CA LYS A 9 2.52 2.63 16.90
C LYS A 9 3.75 2.10 16.17
N THR A 10 3.54 1.21 15.22
CA THR A 10 4.56 0.66 14.32
C THR A 10 4.67 1.48 13.03
N ALA A 11 5.72 1.26 12.23
CA ALA A 11 5.83 1.83 10.89
C ALA A 11 4.64 1.43 9.99
N ILE A 12 4.13 0.20 10.13
CA ILE A 12 2.95 -0.28 9.42
C ILE A 12 1.69 0.49 9.84
N ASP A 13 1.45 0.73 11.13
CA ASP A 13 0.28 1.51 11.58
C ASP A 13 0.27 2.94 11.00
N ILE A 14 1.46 3.54 10.89
CA ILE A 14 1.65 4.87 10.31
C ILE A 14 1.32 4.81 8.81
N LEU A 15 1.95 3.89 8.08
CA LEU A 15 1.73 3.74 6.65
C LEU A 15 0.28 3.40 6.31
N GLN A 16 -0.34 2.44 7.01
CA GLN A 16 -1.76 2.07 6.88
C GLN A 16 -2.66 3.31 6.95
N THR A 17 -2.42 4.19 7.92
CA THR A 17 -3.18 5.43 8.09
C THR A 17 -2.97 6.38 6.92
N MET A 18 -1.72 6.58 6.50
CA MET A 18 -1.38 7.49 5.41
C MET A 18 -1.95 7.00 4.08
N TYR A 19 -1.92 5.69 3.83
CA TYR A 19 -2.44 5.07 2.62
C TYR A 19 -3.95 5.24 2.50
N TRP A 20 -4.68 4.98 3.59
CA TRP A 20 -6.12 5.27 3.66
C TRP A 20 -6.41 6.76 3.44
N TYR A 21 -5.64 7.66 4.06
CA TYR A 21 -5.80 9.09 3.85
C TYR A 21 -5.61 9.49 2.39
N GLU A 22 -4.59 8.98 1.69
CA GLU A 22 -4.38 9.33 0.28
C GLU A 22 -5.47 8.78 -0.62
N TYR A 23 -6.02 7.61 -0.32
CA TYR A 23 -7.21 7.13 -1.01
C TYR A 23 -8.40 8.10 -0.83
N ILE A 24 -8.66 8.55 0.40
CA ILE A 24 -9.70 9.56 0.66
C ILE A 24 -9.42 10.85 -0.12
N ASN A 25 -8.18 11.32 -0.09
CA ASN A 25 -7.75 12.55 -0.77
C ASN A 25 -8.05 12.49 -2.28
N MET A 26 -7.67 11.39 -2.92
CA MET A 26 -7.93 11.13 -4.34
C MET A 26 -9.44 11.13 -4.64
N GLN A 27 -10.23 10.44 -3.82
CA GLN A 27 -11.68 10.34 -4.00
C GLN A 27 -12.39 11.69 -3.78
N VAL A 28 -11.93 12.51 -2.84
CA VAL A 28 -12.42 13.88 -2.67
C VAL A 28 -12.12 14.72 -3.90
N CYS A 29 -10.89 14.67 -4.44
CA CYS A 29 -10.55 15.38 -5.67
C CYS A 29 -11.41 14.94 -6.85
N ALA A 30 -11.60 13.63 -7.03
CA ALA A 30 -12.46 13.08 -8.07
C ALA A 30 -13.92 13.56 -7.92
N SER A 31 -14.46 13.51 -6.70
CA SER A 31 -15.83 13.98 -6.44
C SER A 31 -16.00 15.48 -6.69
N CYS A 32 -15.01 16.30 -6.32
CA CYS A 32 -15.00 17.73 -6.66
C CYS A 32 -14.96 17.96 -8.17
N ALA A 33 -14.15 17.18 -8.91
CA ALA A 33 -14.09 17.26 -10.37
C ALA A 33 -15.44 16.91 -11.02
N GLU A 34 -16.09 15.85 -10.56
CA GLU A 34 -17.42 15.43 -11.04
C GLU A 34 -18.51 16.47 -10.77
N ARG A 35 -18.35 17.27 -9.71
CA ARG A 35 -19.25 18.38 -9.36
C ARG A 35 -18.91 19.70 -10.06
N GLU A 36 -17.95 19.68 -11.00
CA GLU A 36 -17.44 20.86 -11.70
C GLU A 36 -16.91 21.94 -10.74
N GLU A 37 -16.47 21.56 -9.54
CA GLU A 37 -15.81 22.48 -8.62
C GLU A 37 -14.43 22.85 -9.19
N SER A 38 -14.04 24.13 -9.07
CA SER A 38 -12.75 24.59 -9.56
C SER A 38 -11.60 23.89 -8.81
N LEU A 39 -10.89 23.03 -9.52
CA LEU A 39 -9.64 22.42 -9.08
C LEU A 39 -8.46 23.27 -9.51
N THR A 40 -7.48 23.41 -8.62
CA THR A 40 -6.17 23.97 -8.96
C THR A 40 -5.42 23.08 -9.95
N SER A 41 -4.42 23.61 -10.66
CA SER A 41 -3.59 22.81 -11.57
C SER A 41 -2.88 21.65 -10.86
N GLU A 42 -2.50 21.83 -9.59
CA GLU A 42 -1.91 20.76 -8.77
C GLU A 42 -2.93 19.66 -8.50
N GLU A 43 -4.14 20.00 -8.04
CA GLU A 43 -5.21 19.04 -7.79
C GLU A 43 -5.62 18.27 -9.06
N ASN A 44 -5.64 18.94 -10.21
CA ASN A 44 -5.93 18.29 -11.50
C ASN A 44 -4.84 17.31 -11.94
N ASN A 45 -3.57 17.60 -11.62
CA ASN A 45 -2.44 16.82 -12.10
C ASN A 45 -2.07 15.67 -11.15
N SER A 46 -2.22 15.85 -9.84
CA SER A 46 -1.80 14.87 -8.82
C SER A 46 -2.96 14.19 -8.09
N TYR A 47 -4.21 14.65 -8.28
CA TYR A 47 -5.38 14.24 -7.50
C TYR A 47 -5.17 14.37 -5.98
N GLN A 48 -4.30 15.29 -5.55
CA GLN A 48 -4.05 15.58 -4.15
C GLN A 48 -4.54 16.98 -3.81
N THR A 49 -5.32 17.08 -2.74
CA THR A 49 -5.74 18.37 -2.18
C THR A 49 -5.20 18.56 -0.76
N HIS A 50 -5.42 19.77 -0.26
CA HIS A 50 -5.07 20.18 1.07
C HIS A 50 -6.05 19.61 2.11
N ALA A 51 -5.54 19.27 3.30
CA ALA A 51 -6.34 18.67 4.37
C ALA A 51 -7.57 19.50 4.77
N ASN A 52 -7.53 20.82 4.60
CA ASN A 52 -8.70 21.68 4.83
C ASN A 52 -9.83 21.44 3.82
N LYS A 53 -9.52 21.14 2.55
CA LYS A 53 -10.55 20.84 1.55
C LYS A 53 -11.21 19.49 1.86
N ILE A 54 -10.43 18.50 2.28
CA ILE A 54 -10.97 17.23 2.80
C ILE A 54 -11.85 17.49 4.02
N ALA A 55 -11.39 18.28 4.98
CA ALA A 55 -12.17 18.64 6.16
C ALA A 55 -13.53 19.28 5.78
N ASN A 56 -13.54 20.19 4.81
CA ASN A 56 -14.76 20.81 4.27
C ASN A 56 -15.67 19.80 3.58
N PHE A 57 -15.14 18.89 2.76
CA PHE A 57 -15.91 17.83 2.11
C PHE A 57 -16.68 16.95 3.13
N PHE A 58 -16.07 16.75 4.30
CA PHE A 58 -16.65 15.99 5.41
C PHE A 58 -17.46 16.83 6.40
N ASP A 59 -17.76 18.10 6.13
CA ASP A 59 -18.46 19.03 7.06
C ASP A 59 -17.75 19.17 8.42
N GLN A 60 -16.42 19.03 8.43
CA GLN A 60 -15.56 19.11 9.62
C GLN A 60 -14.63 20.33 9.51
N ILE A 61 -15.20 21.49 9.18
CA ILE A 61 -14.47 22.75 8.98
C ILE A 61 -13.55 23.02 10.18
N GLU A 62 -12.32 23.47 9.91
CA GLU A 62 -11.25 23.72 10.92
C GLU A 62 -10.73 22.49 11.68
N SER A 63 -11.16 21.28 11.33
CA SER A 63 -10.66 20.07 11.98
C SER A 63 -9.22 19.77 11.58
N GLY A 64 -8.29 20.04 12.50
CA GLY A 64 -6.88 19.66 12.37
C GLY A 64 -6.62 18.15 12.38
N VAL A 65 -7.65 17.31 12.43
CA VAL A 65 -7.51 15.84 12.46
C VAL A 65 -6.98 15.28 11.14
N TRP A 66 -7.35 15.89 10.01
CA TRP A 66 -6.98 15.43 8.68
C TRP A 66 -5.48 15.57 8.40
N TYR A 67 -4.84 16.60 8.95
CA TYR A 67 -3.37 16.69 8.95
C TYR A 67 -2.72 15.54 9.72
N LYS A 68 -3.30 15.15 10.85
CA LYS A 68 -2.79 14.04 11.66
C LYS A 68 -2.98 12.68 10.97
N TYR A 69 -4.02 12.54 10.13
CA TYR A 69 -4.20 11.38 9.26
C TYR A 69 -3.20 11.38 8.10
N LYS A 70 -3.01 12.54 7.44
CA LYS A 70 -2.01 12.74 6.37
C LYS A 70 -0.58 12.35 6.79
N GLU A 71 -0.23 12.59 8.04
CA GLU A 71 1.09 12.28 8.64
C GLU A 71 1.14 10.94 9.37
N GLY A 72 0.03 10.19 9.43
CA GLY A 72 -0.09 8.94 10.20
C GLY A 72 0.05 9.08 11.72
N THR A 73 0.11 10.31 12.24
CA THR A 73 0.31 10.59 13.67
C THR A 73 -0.92 10.30 14.51
N LYS A 74 -2.13 10.26 13.92
CA LYS A 74 -3.37 9.80 14.57
C LYS A 74 -4.02 8.66 13.79
N LYS A 75 -4.46 7.59 14.48
CA LYS A 75 -5.21 6.49 13.86
C LYS A 75 -6.70 6.87 13.78
N PRO A 76 -7.42 6.64 12.67
CA PRO A 76 -8.87 6.82 12.64
C PRO A 76 -9.55 5.83 13.60
N THR A 77 -10.71 6.21 14.12
CA THR A 77 -11.55 5.31 14.92
C THR A 77 -12.53 4.57 14.01
N GLU A 78 -13.11 3.46 14.45
CA GLU A 78 -14.16 2.77 13.67
C GLU A 78 -15.30 3.72 13.27
N LYS A 79 -15.79 4.55 14.22
CA LYS A 79 -16.79 5.58 13.93
C LYS A 79 -16.33 6.58 12.86
N THR A 80 -15.03 6.87 12.78
CA THR A 80 -14.48 7.74 11.73
C THR A 80 -14.52 7.04 10.38
N LEU A 81 -14.15 5.77 10.32
CA LEU A 81 -14.14 4.97 9.10
C LEU A 81 -15.57 4.76 8.56
N GLU A 82 -16.51 4.40 9.44
CA GLU A 82 -17.94 4.30 9.13
C GLU A 82 -18.48 5.63 8.60
N PHE A 83 -18.13 6.74 9.25
CA PHE A 83 -18.53 8.07 8.79
C PHE A 83 -17.96 8.43 7.42
N THR A 84 -16.69 8.10 7.15
CA THR A 84 -16.10 8.36 5.83
C THR A 84 -16.74 7.51 4.74
N ASP A 85 -17.09 6.26 5.04
CA ASP A 85 -17.75 5.35 4.09
C ASP A 85 -19.14 5.83 3.65
N LEU A 86 -19.82 6.63 4.46
CA LEU A 86 -21.11 7.24 4.07
C LEU A 86 -20.98 8.22 2.90
N LYS A 87 -19.83 8.87 2.75
CA LYS A 87 -19.58 9.85 1.67
C LYS A 87 -18.68 9.30 0.56
N ILE A 88 -17.76 8.40 0.91
CA ILE A 88 -16.85 7.74 -0.03
C ILE A 88 -17.00 6.23 0.20
N PRO A 89 -17.92 5.58 -0.53
CA PRO A 89 -18.23 4.17 -0.31
C PRO A 89 -17.01 3.27 -0.34
N ASN A 90 -16.97 2.31 0.60
CA ASN A 90 -15.91 1.31 0.74
C ASN A 90 -14.49 1.86 1.02
N SER A 91 -14.35 3.11 1.46
CA SER A 91 -13.03 3.68 1.77
C SER A 91 -12.28 2.94 2.88
N SER A 92 -13.01 2.40 3.86
CA SER A 92 -12.45 1.66 4.99
C SER A 92 -11.73 0.37 4.58
N VAL A 93 -11.99 -0.17 3.39
CA VAL A 93 -11.30 -1.38 2.88
C VAL A 93 -9.79 -1.19 2.82
N TYR A 94 -9.32 0.02 2.47
CA TYR A 94 -7.91 0.35 2.43
C TYR A 94 -7.28 0.37 3.82
N PHE A 95 -8.06 0.70 4.84
CA PHE A 95 -7.60 0.67 6.21
C PHE A 95 -7.64 -0.74 6.80
N HIS A 96 -8.71 -1.50 6.58
CA HIS A 96 -8.87 -2.86 7.10
C HIS A 96 -8.19 -3.95 6.27
N HIS A 97 -7.50 -3.56 5.20
CA HIS A 97 -6.92 -4.50 4.25
C HIS A 97 -6.03 -5.56 4.94
N PRO A 98 -6.16 -6.85 4.60
CA PRO A 98 -5.41 -7.92 5.28
C PRO A 98 -3.89 -7.83 5.07
N ILE A 99 -3.44 -7.08 4.05
CA ILE A 99 -2.02 -6.87 3.76
C ILE A 99 -1.26 -6.24 4.93
N TRP A 100 -1.90 -5.34 5.70
CA TRP A 100 -1.23 -4.66 6.81
C TRP A 100 -0.84 -5.64 7.92
N ILE A 101 -1.71 -6.61 8.21
CA ILE A 101 -1.42 -7.67 9.18
C ILE A 101 -0.36 -8.61 8.62
N PHE A 102 -0.47 -8.97 7.34
CA PHE A 102 0.47 -9.87 6.69
C PHE A 102 1.90 -9.30 6.65
N LEU A 103 2.05 -8.01 6.36
CA LEU A 103 3.34 -7.32 6.34
C LEU A 103 3.98 -7.19 7.73
N SER A 104 3.21 -7.34 8.81
CA SER A 104 3.70 -7.12 10.18
C SER A 104 4.46 -8.30 10.79
N LYS A 105 4.53 -9.44 10.10
CA LYS A 105 5.10 -10.68 10.64
C LYS A 105 5.72 -11.55 9.54
N ILE A 106 6.61 -12.45 9.92
CA ILE A 106 6.99 -13.56 9.04
C ILE A 106 5.78 -14.51 8.96
N PRO A 107 5.18 -14.73 7.78
CA PRO A 107 3.98 -15.54 7.67
C PRO A 107 4.32 -17.04 7.64
N SER A 108 3.43 -17.85 8.22
CA SER A 108 3.38 -19.30 8.07
C SER A 108 2.46 -19.72 6.90
N ALA A 109 2.45 -21.01 6.56
CA ALA A 109 1.52 -21.55 5.56
C ALA A 109 0.04 -21.35 5.95
N LYS A 110 -0.27 -21.39 7.25
CA LYS A 110 -1.62 -21.09 7.75
C LYS A 110 -1.98 -19.62 7.54
N ASP A 111 -1.05 -18.71 7.86
CA ASP A 111 -1.25 -17.28 7.65
C ASP A 111 -1.48 -16.96 6.17
N LEU A 112 -0.77 -17.64 5.26
CA LEU A 112 -0.96 -17.47 3.82
C LEU A 112 -2.35 -17.90 3.34
N ALA A 113 -2.87 -19.01 3.87
CA ALA A 113 -4.21 -19.48 3.54
C ALA A 113 -5.30 -18.53 4.07
N GLU A 114 -5.12 -17.98 5.27
CA GLU A 114 -6.02 -16.98 5.85
C GLU A 114 -5.95 -15.65 5.10
N PHE A 115 -4.74 -15.23 4.71
CA PHE A 115 -4.49 -14.03 3.93
C PHE A 115 -5.20 -14.07 2.59
N TYR A 116 -5.05 -15.16 1.82
CA TYR A 116 -5.74 -15.31 0.55
C TYR A 116 -7.26 -15.28 0.73
N LYS A 117 -7.81 -15.97 1.73
CA LYS A 117 -9.26 -16.00 2.00
C LYS A 117 -9.84 -14.63 2.37
N ALA A 118 -9.02 -13.76 2.96
CA ALA A 118 -9.41 -12.43 3.40
C ALA A 118 -9.38 -11.37 2.27
N LEU A 119 -8.84 -11.69 1.08
CA LEU A 119 -8.94 -10.81 -0.09
C LEU A 119 -10.40 -10.66 -0.53
N GLU A 120 -10.70 -9.54 -1.21
CA GLU A 120 -12.04 -9.28 -1.69
C GLU A 120 -12.57 -10.41 -2.57
N VAL A 121 -13.87 -10.66 -2.45
CA VAL A 121 -14.52 -11.79 -3.11
C VAL A 121 -14.32 -11.74 -4.62
N ASP A 122 -14.41 -10.56 -5.21
CA ASP A 122 -14.31 -10.39 -6.66
C ASP A 122 -12.88 -10.57 -7.18
N THR A 123 -11.87 -10.11 -6.41
CA THR A 123 -10.46 -10.43 -6.67
C THR A 123 -10.23 -11.94 -6.65
N ARG A 124 -10.72 -12.65 -5.63
CA ARG A 124 -10.56 -14.11 -5.54
C ARG A 124 -11.23 -14.84 -6.70
N LYS A 125 -12.44 -14.42 -7.10
CA LYS A 125 -13.11 -14.99 -8.28
C LYS A 125 -12.31 -14.73 -9.57
N ALA A 126 -11.74 -13.54 -9.74
CA ALA A 126 -10.92 -13.21 -10.90
C ALA A 126 -9.68 -14.11 -10.97
N ILE A 127 -9.02 -14.36 -9.83
CA ILE A 127 -7.89 -15.29 -9.72
C ILE A 127 -8.33 -16.72 -10.04
N GLU A 128 -9.40 -17.22 -9.41
CA GLU A 128 -9.92 -18.59 -9.60
C GLU A 128 -10.36 -18.87 -11.04
N ARG A 129 -10.85 -17.85 -11.75
CA ARG A 129 -11.25 -17.92 -13.17
C ARG A 129 -10.09 -17.73 -14.14
N GLY A 130 -8.89 -17.39 -13.65
CA GLY A 130 -7.71 -17.12 -14.47
C GLY A 130 -7.75 -15.80 -15.24
N TYR A 131 -8.56 -14.84 -14.79
CA TYR A 131 -8.59 -13.47 -15.35
C TYR A 131 -7.43 -12.63 -14.84
N ALA A 132 -7.01 -12.84 -13.59
CA ALA A 132 -5.78 -12.25 -13.08
C ALA A 132 -4.56 -13.02 -13.61
N LEU A 133 -3.55 -12.31 -14.10
CA LEU A 133 -2.28 -12.92 -14.50
C LEU A 133 -1.59 -13.54 -13.28
N ASP A 134 -1.22 -14.82 -13.38
CA ASP A 134 -0.49 -15.54 -12.33
C ASP A 134 0.98 -15.07 -12.30
N PRO A 135 1.44 -14.33 -11.28
CA PRO A 135 2.81 -13.81 -11.21
C PRO A 135 3.90 -14.89 -11.15
N ARG A 136 3.55 -16.14 -10.86
CA ARG A 136 4.50 -17.28 -10.83
C ARG A 136 4.90 -17.76 -12.22
N LYS A 137 4.14 -17.37 -13.25
CA LYS A 137 4.45 -17.69 -14.65
C LYS A 137 5.41 -16.65 -15.20
N LYS A 138 6.16 -17.04 -16.23
CA LYS A 138 7.09 -16.15 -16.90
C LYS A 138 6.34 -15.12 -17.76
N HIS A 139 6.39 -13.85 -17.34
CA HIS A 139 5.86 -12.69 -18.06
C HIS A 139 7.01 -11.72 -18.34
N ILE A 140 7.78 -11.97 -19.40
CA ILE A 140 8.98 -11.18 -19.69
C ILE A 140 8.58 -9.72 -19.95
N ASP A 141 9.10 -8.81 -19.14
CA ASP A 141 8.94 -7.35 -19.23
C ASP A 141 7.48 -6.85 -19.30
N TYR A 142 6.55 -7.61 -18.72
CA TYR A 142 5.13 -7.28 -18.75
C TYR A 142 4.73 -6.39 -17.56
N SER A 143 4.50 -5.11 -17.85
CA SER A 143 3.75 -4.20 -16.98
C SER A 143 2.28 -4.32 -17.32
N LEU A 144 1.43 -4.50 -16.31
CA LEU A 144 -0.02 -4.40 -16.50
C LEU A 144 -0.39 -2.98 -16.95
N GLU A 145 -1.30 -2.90 -17.90
CA GLU A 145 -1.96 -1.66 -18.29
C GLU A 145 -3.05 -1.30 -17.28
N SER A 146 -3.46 -0.03 -17.28
CA SER A 146 -4.41 0.49 -16.28
C SER A 146 -5.76 -0.23 -16.25
N TYR A 147 -6.24 -0.72 -17.40
CA TYR A 147 -7.49 -1.47 -17.49
C TYR A 147 -7.36 -2.89 -16.94
N GLU A 148 -6.16 -3.49 -16.94
CA GLU A 148 -5.96 -4.84 -16.42
C GLU A 148 -5.99 -4.86 -14.89
N PHE A 149 -5.79 -3.72 -14.24
CA PHE A 149 -6.03 -3.57 -12.80
C PHE A 149 -7.48 -3.71 -12.40
N THR A 150 -8.42 -3.53 -13.33
CA THR A 150 -9.86 -3.61 -13.03
C THR A 150 -10.32 -5.01 -12.66
N VAL A 151 -9.48 -6.04 -12.85
CA VAL A 151 -9.76 -7.41 -12.38
C VAL A 151 -9.64 -7.54 -10.86
N TYR A 152 -8.95 -6.60 -10.20
CA TYR A 152 -8.81 -6.54 -8.75
C TYR A 152 -9.85 -5.57 -8.18
N ALA A 153 -10.45 -5.94 -7.06
CA ALA A 153 -11.45 -5.11 -6.38
C ALA A 153 -10.84 -3.80 -5.85
N ASN A 154 -9.57 -3.83 -5.48
CA ASN A 154 -8.84 -2.65 -5.02
C ASN A 154 -7.33 -2.78 -5.29
N PHE A 155 -6.61 -1.68 -5.09
CA PHE A 155 -5.18 -1.59 -5.38
C PHE A 155 -4.30 -2.44 -4.45
N LEU A 156 -4.68 -2.59 -3.18
CA LEU A 156 -3.92 -3.39 -2.22
C LEU A 156 -4.11 -4.90 -2.46
N ASP A 157 -5.24 -5.30 -3.03
CA ASP A 157 -5.51 -6.68 -3.46
C ASP A 157 -4.55 -7.13 -4.57
N PHE A 158 -4.20 -6.24 -5.50
CA PHE A 158 -3.19 -6.50 -6.53
C PHE A 158 -1.83 -6.86 -5.91
N TRP A 159 -1.30 -6.01 -5.04
CA TRP A 159 -0.03 -6.28 -4.36
C TRP A 159 -0.13 -7.49 -3.43
N SER A 160 -1.28 -7.70 -2.81
CA SER A 160 -1.52 -8.86 -1.96
C SER A 160 -1.45 -10.16 -2.75
N TYR A 161 -1.94 -10.16 -3.99
CA TYR A 161 -1.87 -11.35 -4.85
C TYR A 161 -0.44 -11.67 -5.28
N ILE A 162 0.37 -10.66 -5.60
CA ILE A 162 1.82 -10.84 -5.86
C ILE A 162 2.49 -11.46 -4.62
N LEU A 163 2.24 -10.90 -3.43
CA LEU A 163 2.85 -11.37 -2.19
C LEU A 163 2.42 -12.79 -1.83
N TYR A 164 1.14 -13.10 -2.03
CA TYR A 164 0.59 -14.45 -1.88
C TYR A 164 1.31 -15.44 -2.80
N CYS A 165 1.48 -15.09 -4.07
CA CYS A 165 2.15 -15.93 -5.06
C CYS A 165 3.62 -16.18 -4.71
N TYR A 166 4.33 -15.15 -4.23
CA TYR A 166 5.70 -15.28 -3.74
C TYR A 166 5.78 -16.28 -2.58
N TYR A 167 4.96 -16.12 -1.54
CA TYR A 167 5.01 -17.00 -0.38
C TYR A 167 4.55 -18.43 -0.69
N LYS A 168 3.60 -18.59 -1.61
CA LYS A 168 3.21 -19.91 -2.10
C LYS A 168 4.41 -20.62 -2.74
N ALA A 169 5.10 -19.97 -3.67
CA ALA A 169 6.30 -20.50 -4.31
C ALA A 169 7.42 -20.76 -3.28
N LYS A 170 7.60 -19.86 -2.31
CA LYS A 170 8.58 -20.00 -1.22
C LYS A 170 8.34 -21.22 -0.35
N PHE A 171 7.09 -21.51 0.04
CA PHE A 171 6.76 -22.70 0.82
C PHE A 171 6.86 -23.99 0.00
N GLU A 172 6.61 -23.91 -1.31
CA GLU A 172 6.80 -25.01 -2.26
C GLU A 172 8.28 -25.22 -2.64
N LEU A 173 9.18 -24.32 -2.22
CA LEU A 173 10.60 -24.28 -2.60
C LEU A 173 10.83 -24.20 -4.12
N ASP A 174 9.87 -23.62 -4.85
CA ASP A 174 9.93 -23.42 -6.29
C ASP A 174 10.69 -22.13 -6.63
N LEU A 175 12.00 -22.29 -6.89
CA LEU A 175 12.90 -21.17 -7.16
C LEU A 175 12.54 -20.42 -8.45
N GLU A 176 12.10 -21.13 -9.50
CA GLU A 176 11.72 -20.49 -10.77
C GLU A 176 10.47 -19.63 -10.58
N SER A 177 9.46 -20.15 -9.87
CA SER A 177 8.27 -19.36 -9.53
C SER A 177 8.61 -18.15 -8.66
N ILE A 178 9.55 -18.28 -7.71
CA ILE A 178 10.01 -17.14 -6.90
C ILE A 178 10.64 -16.05 -7.80
N GLU A 179 11.52 -16.43 -8.73
CA GLU A 179 12.17 -15.50 -9.65
C GLU A 179 11.15 -14.81 -10.57
N ASN A 180 10.17 -15.55 -11.09
CA ASN A 180 9.08 -15.00 -11.90
C ASN A 180 8.27 -13.97 -11.12
N VAL A 181 7.92 -14.24 -9.86
CA VAL A 181 7.14 -13.30 -9.04
C VAL A 181 7.94 -12.02 -8.76
N ILE A 182 9.24 -12.14 -8.47
CA ILE A 182 10.12 -10.98 -8.26
C ILE A 182 10.22 -10.14 -9.55
N ALA A 183 10.41 -10.78 -10.71
CA ALA A 183 10.43 -10.08 -11.99
C ALA A 183 9.10 -9.37 -12.28
N PHE A 184 7.98 -10.03 -12.02
CA PHE A 184 6.64 -9.45 -12.16
C PHE A 184 6.43 -8.25 -11.23
N PHE A 185 6.88 -8.34 -9.98
CA PHE A 185 6.87 -7.22 -9.03
C PHE A 185 7.62 -6.01 -9.59
N HIS A 186 8.85 -6.21 -10.08
CA HIS A 186 9.67 -5.13 -10.66
C HIS A 186 9.03 -4.48 -11.89
N ALA A 187 8.49 -5.29 -12.80
CA ALA A 187 7.83 -4.79 -14.00
C ALA A 187 6.61 -3.90 -13.68
N ASN A 188 5.98 -4.11 -12.52
CA ASN A 188 4.77 -3.41 -12.11
C ASN A 188 5.01 -2.28 -11.08
N LEU A 189 6.25 -1.96 -10.72
CA LEU A 189 6.57 -0.82 -9.85
C LEU A 189 5.96 0.52 -10.31
N PRO A 190 5.93 0.87 -11.62
CA PRO A 190 5.39 2.15 -12.08
C PRO A 190 3.93 2.38 -11.69
N ILE A 191 3.15 1.31 -11.57
CA ILE A 191 1.74 1.37 -11.17
C ILE A 191 1.61 1.87 -9.73
N GLY A 192 2.51 1.47 -8.82
CA GLY A 192 2.57 2.01 -7.45
C GLY A 192 2.58 3.53 -7.47
N PHE A 193 3.57 4.11 -8.15
CA PHE A 193 3.73 5.56 -8.25
C PHE A 193 2.54 6.24 -8.91
N LYS A 194 1.91 5.61 -9.90
CA LYS A 194 0.72 6.14 -10.57
C LYS A 194 -0.47 6.29 -9.62
N TYR A 195 -0.74 5.30 -8.78
CA TYR A 195 -1.96 5.26 -7.96
C TYR A 195 -1.77 5.80 -6.53
N VAL A 196 -0.56 5.76 -5.98
CA VAL A 196 -0.29 6.09 -4.57
C VAL A 196 0.79 7.17 -4.44
N GLY A 197 1.42 7.57 -5.53
CA GLY A 197 2.45 8.60 -5.54
C GLY A 197 3.63 8.23 -4.64
N GLU A 198 4.08 9.20 -3.84
CA GLU A 198 5.25 9.06 -2.97
C GLU A 198 5.12 7.96 -1.90
N LEU A 199 3.90 7.64 -1.43
CA LEU A 199 3.70 6.59 -0.43
C LEU A 199 4.12 5.20 -0.92
N THR A 200 4.19 5.03 -2.24
CA THR A 200 4.74 3.84 -2.89
C THR A 200 6.13 3.51 -2.37
N VAL A 201 6.97 4.52 -2.11
CA VAL A 201 8.34 4.33 -1.60
C VAL A 201 8.29 3.62 -0.25
N LEU A 202 7.52 4.15 0.69
CA LEU A 202 7.39 3.59 2.05
C LEU A 202 6.77 2.19 2.02
N PHE A 203 5.77 1.99 1.15
CA PHE A 203 5.12 0.70 0.98
C PHE A 203 6.08 -0.35 0.41
N PHE A 204 6.85 -0.01 -0.62
CA PHE A 204 7.82 -0.93 -1.22
C PHE A 204 9.04 -1.19 -0.34
N ASP A 205 9.46 -0.21 0.48
CA ASP A 205 10.44 -0.46 1.53
C ASP A 205 9.98 -1.63 2.42
N ILE A 206 8.74 -1.61 2.94
CA ILE A 206 8.19 -2.73 3.75
C ILE A 206 8.02 -3.99 2.92
N TYR A 207 7.44 -3.85 1.73
CA TYR A 207 7.06 -4.98 0.90
C TYR A 207 8.29 -5.78 0.45
N SER A 208 9.40 -5.11 0.14
CA SER A 208 10.66 -5.74 -0.29
C SER A 208 11.33 -6.57 0.80
N GLU A 209 11.08 -6.27 2.08
CA GLU A 209 11.56 -7.11 3.18
C GLU A 209 11.01 -8.53 3.05
N HIS A 210 9.79 -8.69 2.57
CA HIS A 210 9.21 -10.01 2.34
C HIS A 210 9.77 -10.72 1.11
N LEU A 211 10.16 -9.99 0.07
CA LEU A 211 10.61 -10.53 -1.22
C LEU A 211 12.11 -10.88 -1.27
N GLN A 212 12.69 -11.37 -0.18
CA GLN A 212 14.11 -11.75 -0.15
C GLN A 212 14.39 -13.01 -0.99
N ARG A 213 15.44 -12.98 -1.81
CA ARG A 213 15.85 -14.19 -2.56
C ARG A 213 16.43 -15.23 -1.59
N PRO A 214 16.09 -16.52 -1.73
CA PRO A 214 16.78 -17.58 -1.01
C PRO A 214 18.28 -17.50 -1.35
N LYS A 215 19.13 -17.25 -0.36
CA LYS A 215 20.62 -17.15 -0.41
C LYS A 215 21.25 -15.77 -0.62
N GLN A 216 20.50 -14.67 -0.76
CA GLN A 216 21.10 -13.33 -0.67
C GLN A 216 21.02 -12.79 0.76
N GLN A 217 22.19 -12.46 1.33
CA GLN A 217 22.29 -11.76 2.63
C GLN A 217 21.95 -10.27 2.52
N SER A 218 21.98 -9.70 1.31
CA SER A 218 21.60 -8.32 1.07
C SER A 218 20.10 -8.22 0.83
N LEU A 219 19.47 -7.25 1.52
CA LEU A 219 18.14 -6.76 1.21
C LEU A 219 18.05 -6.47 -0.30
N LEU A 220 17.01 -7.00 -0.94
CA LEU A 220 16.73 -6.68 -2.33
C LEU A 220 16.32 -5.20 -2.35
N SER A 221 17.23 -4.34 -2.79
CA SER A 221 16.89 -2.92 -2.93
C SER A 221 16.04 -2.80 -4.19
N TRP A 222 14.72 -2.72 -4.00
CA TRP A 222 13.74 -2.76 -5.10
C TRP A 222 14.00 -1.66 -6.15
N GLU A 223 14.70 -0.60 -5.78
CA GLU A 223 15.12 0.52 -6.61
C GLU A 223 16.31 0.21 -7.55
N GLU A 224 17.00 -0.93 -7.42
CA GLU A 224 18.17 -1.33 -8.25
C GLU A 224 17.86 -1.41 -9.75
N THR A 225 16.58 -1.59 -10.08
CA THR A 225 16.09 -1.68 -11.46
C THR A 225 15.68 -0.32 -12.04
N LEU A 226 15.75 0.74 -11.27
CA LEU A 226 15.30 2.09 -11.65
C LEU A 226 16.47 2.97 -12.13
N SER A 227 16.15 4.03 -12.86
CA SER A 227 17.14 5.04 -13.26
C SER A 227 17.74 5.77 -12.05
N GLU A 228 18.95 6.29 -12.20
CA GLU A 228 19.61 7.09 -11.16
C GLU A 228 18.77 8.29 -10.70
N GLU A 229 18.06 8.92 -11.64
CA GLU A 229 17.13 10.01 -11.35
C GLU A 229 16.01 9.54 -10.41
N ASN A 230 15.38 8.40 -10.70
CA ASN A 230 14.34 7.84 -9.85
C ASN A 230 14.89 7.49 -8.46
N ILE A 231 16.09 6.90 -8.38
CA ILE A 231 16.75 6.59 -7.10
C ILE A 231 16.99 7.88 -6.29
N PHE A 232 17.41 8.96 -6.94
CA PHE A 232 17.60 10.25 -6.28
C PHE A 232 16.28 10.84 -5.74
N GLN A 233 15.19 10.75 -6.50
CA GLN A 233 13.87 11.19 -6.03
C GLN A 233 13.38 10.34 -4.85
N ILE A 234 13.59 9.02 -4.91
CA ILE A 234 13.29 8.11 -3.80
C ILE A 234 14.02 8.54 -2.53
N LYS A 235 15.33 8.83 -2.61
CA LYS A 235 16.11 9.32 -1.46
C LYS A 235 15.53 10.61 -0.87
N LYS A 236 15.15 11.57 -1.73
CA LYS A 236 14.49 12.82 -1.28
C LYS A 236 13.17 12.55 -0.56
N ILE A 237 12.38 11.60 -1.05
CA ILE A 237 11.14 11.17 -0.39
C ILE A 237 11.49 10.61 1.00
N ARG A 238 12.46 9.69 1.11
CA ARG A 238 12.87 9.12 2.41
C ARG A 238 13.33 10.18 3.43
N GLU A 239 14.01 11.23 2.96
CA GLU A 239 14.51 12.33 3.78
C GLU A 239 13.46 13.41 4.10
N SER A 240 12.27 13.34 3.49
CA SER A 240 11.22 14.33 3.69
C SER A 240 10.71 14.32 5.13
N LYS A 241 10.56 15.52 5.71
CA LYS A 241 9.99 15.71 7.06
C LYS A 241 8.64 15.05 7.22
N ARG A 242 7.85 14.98 6.14
CA ARG A 242 6.52 14.34 6.11
C ARG A 242 6.58 12.88 6.56
N TYR A 243 7.62 12.14 6.16
CA TYR A 243 7.75 10.71 6.40
C TYR A 243 8.68 10.38 7.58
N SER A 244 9.19 11.40 8.28
CA SER A 244 10.09 11.23 9.42
C SER A 244 9.50 10.37 10.55
N SER A 245 8.19 10.45 10.80
CA SER A 245 7.51 9.62 11.79
C SER A 245 7.57 8.14 11.43
N PHE A 246 7.36 7.80 10.15
CA PHE A 246 7.49 6.45 9.62
C PHE A 246 8.92 5.94 9.78
N TYR A 247 9.91 6.69 9.28
CA TYR A 247 11.31 6.25 9.31
C TYR A 247 11.89 6.20 10.74
N SER A 248 11.41 7.04 11.66
CA SER A 248 11.78 6.91 13.09
C SER A 248 11.29 5.59 13.73
N LYS A 249 10.31 4.94 13.11
CA LYS A 249 9.77 3.63 13.51
C LYS A 249 10.24 2.49 12.62
N TRP A 250 10.98 2.80 11.57
CA TRP A 250 11.57 1.82 10.67
C TRP A 250 12.60 0.93 11.38
N ASP A 251 13.45 1.52 12.23
CA ASP A 251 14.50 0.78 12.91
C ASP A 251 13.97 -0.29 13.89
N GLU A 252 12.74 -0.09 14.39
CA GLU A 252 11.97 -1.04 15.21
C GLU A 252 11.34 -2.16 14.36
N PHE A 253 11.27 -2.00 13.04
CA PHE A 253 10.72 -2.95 12.08
C PHE A 253 11.86 -3.64 11.31
N ALA A 254 12.15 -4.89 11.66
CA ALA A 254 12.92 -5.74 10.78
C ALA A 254 12.38 -7.15 10.88
N LEU A 255 11.77 -7.60 9.79
CA LEU A 255 11.18 -8.93 9.69
C LEU A 255 12.19 -10.04 9.98
N TYR A 256 13.47 -9.82 9.66
CA TYR A 256 14.53 -10.84 9.72
C TYR A 256 15.73 -10.46 10.61
N LYS A 257 15.60 -9.54 11.58
CA LYS A 257 16.67 -9.24 12.55
C LYS A 257 16.83 -10.33 13.63
N TYR A 258 16.97 -11.61 13.27
CA TYR A 258 17.47 -12.69 14.14
C TYR A 258 18.00 -13.86 13.31
#